data_AF-Q1AMP3-F1
#
_entry.id   AF-Q1AMP3-F1
#
_cell.length_a   1.000
_cell.length_b   1.000
_cell.length_c   1.000
_cell.angle_alpha   90.00
_cell.angle_beta   90.00
_cell.angle_gamma   90.00
#
_symmetry.space_group_name_H-M   'P 1'
#
loop_
_entity.id
_entity.type
_entity.pdbx_description
1 polymer ?
#
loop_
_entity_poly.entity_id
_entity_poly.type
_entity_poly.pdbx_seq_one_letter_code
_entity_poly.pdbx_strand_id
1 'polypeptide(L)'
;GMRICRSDAGNAKAFTCTYHGWAYDIAGNLVNVPYEKEAFCDQKEGDCGFDKADWGPLQARVETYKGLIFANWDAQAPDLKTYLSDAMPYMDVMLDRTEAGTTVVGGMQKWVIPCNWKFAA
;
A
#
# COMPACT_ATOMS: atom_id res chain seq x y z
N GLY A 1 -6.83 -7.53 -13.67
CA GLY A 1 -6.55 -6.78 -12.44
C GLY A 1 -7.78 -6.03 -11.95
N MET A 2 -8.81 -6.74 -11.47
CA MET A 2 -9.94 -6.12 -10.77
C MET A 2 -9.44 -5.47 -9.47
N ARG A 3 -10.07 -4.37 -9.03
CA ARG A 3 -9.76 -3.73 -7.74
C ARG A 3 -10.01 -4.69 -6.59
N ILE A 4 -8.98 -4.92 -5.78
CA ILE A 4 -8.99 -5.89 -4.67
C ILE A 4 -9.75 -5.32 -3.45
N CYS A 5 -9.30 -4.19 -2.89
CA CYS A 5 -10.01 -3.50 -1.81
C CYS A 5 -10.91 -2.39 -2.39
N ARG A 6 -12.22 -2.45 -2.08
CA ARG A 6 -13.24 -1.53 -2.60
C ARG A 6 -13.79 -0.55 -1.55
N SER A 7 -13.39 -0.71 -0.30
CA SER A 7 -13.82 0.14 0.81
C SER A 7 -12.79 1.23 1.09
N ASP A 8 -13.24 2.36 1.62
CA ASP A 8 -12.37 3.51 1.93
C ASP A 8 -11.44 3.26 3.13
N ALA A 9 -11.94 2.56 4.16
CA ALA A 9 -11.20 2.19 5.36
C ALA A 9 -11.90 1.02 6.07
N GLY A 10 -11.19 0.30 6.94
CA GLY A 10 -11.75 -0.78 7.73
C GLY A 10 -10.68 -1.65 8.39
N ASN A 11 -11.09 -2.79 8.93
CA ASN A 11 -10.22 -3.84 9.42
C ASN A 11 -10.43 -5.10 8.58
N ALA A 12 -9.35 -5.75 8.17
CA ALA A 12 -9.40 -6.95 7.33
C ALA A 12 -8.38 -7.98 7.81
N LYS A 13 -8.73 -9.26 7.63
CA LYS A 13 -7.79 -10.38 7.79
C LYS A 13 -7.22 -10.86 6.45
N ALA A 14 -7.92 -10.56 5.37
CA ALA A 14 -7.54 -10.86 3.99
C ALA A 14 -8.28 -9.89 3.05
N PHE A 15 -7.77 -9.76 1.83
CA PHE A 15 -8.42 -9.01 0.77
C PHE A 15 -8.73 -9.93 -0.42
N THR A 16 -10.01 -10.08 -0.75
CA THR A 16 -10.45 -11.02 -1.79
C THR A 16 -10.91 -10.29 -3.05
N CYS A 17 -10.29 -10.63 -4.18
CA CYS A 17 -10.71 -10.17 -5.49
C CYS A 17 -12.10 -10.70 -5.83
N THR A 18 -13.08 -9.80 -5.94
CA THR A 18 -14.49 -10.15 -6.20
C THR A 18 -14.77 -10.74 -7.59
N TYR A 19 -13.79 -10.80 -8.48
CA TYR A 19 -13.99 -11.38 -9.81
C TYR A 19 -13.79 -12.90 -9.81
N HIS A 20 -12.61 -13.38 -9.42
CA HIS A 20 -12.26 -14.82 -9.47
C HIS A 20 -11.86 -15.39 -8.10
N GLY A 21 -12.07 -14.64 -7.01
CA GLY A 21 -11.87 -15.14 -5.65
C GLY A 21 -10.41 -15.30 -5.20
N TRP A 22 -9.43 -14.82 -5.98
CA TRP A 22 -8.04 -14.73 -5.53
C TRP A 22 -7.97 -13.89 -4.25
N ALA A 23 -7.41 -14.47 -3.19
CA ALA A 23 -7.32 -13.81 -1.89
C ALA A 23 -5.88 -13.54 -1.51
N TYR A 24 -5.67 -12.33 -0.99
CA TYR A 24 -4.38 -11.82 -0.56
C TYR A 24 -4.39 -11.65 0.96
N ASP A 25 -3.28 -11.91 1.61
CA ASP A 25 -3.11 -11.55 3.02
C ASP A 25 -2.95 -10.02 3.19
N ILE A 26 -2.78 -9.56 4.43
CA ILE A 26 -2.59 -8.14 4.72
C ILE A 26 -1.22 -7.59 4.29
N ALA A 27 -0.27 -8.46 3.95
CA ALA A 27 1.03 -8.09 3.38
C ALA A 27 1.00 -8.02 1.85
N GLY A 28 -0.14 -8.37 1.23
CA GLY A 28 -0.31 -8.35 -0.22
C GLY A 28 0.15 -9.64 -0.91
N ASN A 29 0.52 -10.69 -0.19
CA ASN A 29 0.89 -11.96 -0.80
C ASN A 29 -0.37 -12.67 -1.30
N LEU A 30 -0.32 -13.27 -2.48
CA LEU A 30 -1.39 -14.16 -2.95
C LEU A 30 -1.35 -15.45 -2.12
N VAL A 31 -2.38 -15.70 -1.32
CA VAL A 31 -2.40 -16.83 -0.38
C VAL A 31 -3.45 -17.89 -0.73
N ASN A 32 -4.42 -17.55 -1.57
CA ASN A 32 -5.44 -18.50 -1.99
C ASN A 32 -5.91 -18.22 -3.42
N VAL A 33 -5.92 -19.28 -4.23
CA VAL A 33 -6.46 -19.30 -5.60
C VAL A 33 -7.54 -20.37 -5.66
N PRO A 34 -8.81 -20.00 -5.92
CA PRO A 34 -9.85 -21.01 -6.11
C PRO A 34 -9.50 -21.97 -7.24
N TYR A 35 -9.71 -23.27 -6.98
CA TYR A 35 -9.42 -24.36 -7.92
C TYR A 35 -7.95 -24.49 -8.33
N GLU A 36 -7.01 -24.05 -7.49
CA GLU A 36 -5.57 -24.16 -7.78
C GLU A 36 -5.16 -25.61 -8.08
N LYS A 37 -5.64 -26.56 -7.26
CA LYS A 37 -5.34 -27.99 -7.41
C LYS A 37 -5.87 -28.57 -8.72
N GLU A 38 -7.05 -28.14 -9.15
CA GLU A 38 -7.75 -28.70 -10.30
C GLU A 38 -7.34 -28.07 -11.63
N ALA A 39 -6.83 -26.83 -11.61
CA ALA A 39 -6.63 -26.03 -12.83
C ALA A 39 -5.24 -25.42 -13.01
N PHE A 40 -4.40 -25.37 -11.96
CA PHE A 40 -3.10 -24.67 -11.99
C PHE A 40 -1.90 -25.57 -11.66
N CYS A 41 -2.12 -26.84 -11.29
CA CYS A 41 -1.08 -27.83 -11.10
C CYS A 41 -1.51 -29.24 -11.55
N ASP A 42 -0.55 -30.16 -11.73
CA ASP A 42 -0.82 -31.57 -12.05
C ASP A 42 -0.91 -32.41 -10.77
N GLN A 43 0.19 -32.52 -10.03
CA GLN A 43 0.30 -33.34 -8.82
C GLN A 43 0.40 -32.52 -7.54
N LYS A 44 1.06 -31.35 -7.60
CA LYS A 44 1.29 -30.46 -6.46
C LYS A 44 1.42 -29.00 -6.92
N GLU A 45 1.07 -28.07 -6.03
CA GLU A 45 1.23 -26.63 -6.29
C GLU A 45 2.66 -26.30 -6.78
N GLY A 46 2.76 -25.42 -7.79
CA GLY A 46 4.04 -25.02 -8.40
C GLY A 46 4.58 -25.92 -9.50
N ASP A 47 4.11 -27.18 -9.64
CA ASP A 47 4.74 -28.13 -10.57
C ASP A 47 4.51 -27.85 -12.06
N CYS A 48 3.48 -27.07 -12.37
CA CYS A 48 3.15 -26.64 -13.73
C CYS A 48 3.53 -25.18 -14.01
N GLY A 49 4.44 -24.60 -13.19
CA GLY A 49 4.98 -23.25 -13.39
C GLY A 49 4.09 -22.12 -12.89
N PHE A 50 3.04 -22.43 -12.13
CA PHE A 50 2.25 -21.45 -11.39
C PHE A 50 2.66 -21.44 -9.91
N ASP A 51 3.33 -20.39 -9.46
CA ASP A 51 3.59 -20.14 -8.05
C ASP A 51 2.89 -18.85 -7.61
N LYS A 52 2.08 -18.93 -6.54
CA LYS A 52 1.39 -17.77 -5.97
C LYS A 52 2.35 -16.63 -5.61
N ALA A 53 3.60 -16.94 -5.23
CA ALA A 53 4.61 -15.95 -4.88
C ALA A 53 4.94 -14.97 -6.02
N ASP A 54 4.76 -15.38 -7.28
CA ASP A 54 5.07 -14.57 -8.46
C ASP A 54 3.96 -13.56 -8.81
N TRP A 55 2.76 -13.70 -8.22
CA TRP A 55 1.55 -12.98 -8.62
C TRP A 55 1.01 -12.02 -7.56
N GLY A 56 1.88 -11.51 -6.70
CA GLY A 56 1.57 -10.39 -5.81
C GLY A 56 1.40 -9.06 -6.57
N PRO A 57 0.60 -8.11 -6.05
CA PRO A 57 0.58 -6.74 -6.57
C PRO A 57 1.92 -6.05 -6.29
N LEU A 58 2.27 -5.08 -7.15
CA LEU A 58 3.49 -4.28 -7.01
C LEU A 58 3.56 -3.62 -5.61
N GLN A 59 4.72 -3.76 -4.96
CA GLN A 59 5.00 -3.20 -3.64
C GLN A 59 5.71 -1.85 -3.74
N ALA A 60 5.45 -0.97 -2.79
CA ALA A 60 6.18 0.28 -2.60
C ALA A 60 7.07 0.19 -1.36
N ARG A 61 8.20 0.89 -1.36
CA ARG A 61 8.94 1.21 -0.13
C ARG A 61 8.07 2.12 0.73
N VAL A 62 8.04 1.88 2.04
CA VAL A 62 7.26 2.68 2.99
C VAL A 62 8.17 3.17 4.10
N GLU A 63 8.14 4.47 4.36
CA GLU A 63 8.90 5.11 5.44
C GLU A 63 7.98 6.08 6.18
N THR A 64 8.21 6.23 7.49
CA THR A 64 7.42 7.14 8.34
C THR A 64 8.26 8.30 8.83
N TYR A 65 7.63 9.48 8.92
CA TYR A 65 8.22 10.66 9.54
C TYR A 65 7.22 11.29 10.50
N LYS A 66 7.46 11.12 11.81
CA LYS A 66 6.69 11.71 12.91
C LYS A 66 5.17 11.63 12.74
N GLY A 67 4.68 10.43 12.38
CA GLY A 67 3.26 10.13 12.19
C GLY A 67 2.77 10.16 10.74
N LEU A 68 3.48 10.84 9.83
CA LEU A 68 3.18 10.81 8.41
C LEU A 68 3.74 9.54 7.76
N ILE A 69 2.98 8.95 6.83
CA ILE A 69 3.37 7.77 6.06
C ILE A 69 3.66 8.20 4.61
N PHE A 70 4.88 7.95 4.15
CA PHE A 70 5.31 8.18 2.77
C PHE A 70 5.60 6.86 2.06
N ALA A 71 5.42 6.83 0.74
CA ALA A 71 5.71 5.66 -0.08
C ALA A 71 6.43 6.04 -1.38
N ASN A 72 7.32 5.16 -1.85
CA ASN A 72 8.06 5.34 -3.09
C ASN A 72 8.18 4.01 -3.86
N TRP A 73 7.96 4.03 -5.18
CA TRP A 73 8.09 2.86 -6.05
C TRP A 73 9.54 2.56 -6.43
N ASP A 74 10.41 3.57 -6.48
CA ASP A 74 11.77 3.43 -6.97
C ASP A 74 12.68 2.83 -5.88
N ALA A 75 13.19 1.63 -6.15
CA ALA A 75 14.12 0.93 -5.27
C ALA A 75 15.48 1.65 -5.14
N GLN A 76 15.86 2.48 -6.12
CA GLN A 76 17.14 3.19 -6.16
C GLN A 76 17.02 4.64 -5.69
N ALA A 77 15.81 5.12 -5.38
CA ALA A 77 15.63 6.46 -4.84
C ALA A 77 16.29 6.61 -3.44
N PRO A 78 16.69 7.83 -3.04
CA PRO A 78 17.14 8.09 -1.67
C PRO A 78 16.11 7.66 -0.61
N ASP A 79 16.55 7.48 0.63
CA ASP A 79 15.65 7.33 1.77
C ASP A 79 14.88 8.63 2.05
N LEU A 80 13.80 8.54 2.83
CA LEU A 80 12.90 9.66 3.09
C LEU A 80 13.62 10.85 3.73
N LYS A 81 14.52 10.62 4.70
CA LYS A 81 15.19 11.72 5.41
C LYS A 81 16.18 12.44 4.50
N THR A 82 16.89 11.68 3.65
CA THR A 82 17.75 12.26 2.61
C THR A 82 16.94 13.09 1.62
N TYR A 83 15.77 12.60 1.18
CA TYR A 83 14.87 13.34 0.29
C TYR A 83 14.33 14.63 0.92
N LEU A 84 13.95 14.59 2.20
CA LEU A 84 13.44 15.76 2.94
C LEU A 84 14.50 16.83 3.18
N SER A 85 15.79 16.49 3.07
CA SER A 85 16.90 17.43 3.16
C SER A 85 16.83 18.30 4.43
N ASP A 86 17.03 19.61 4.30
CA ASP A 86 16.95 20.61 5.37
C ASP A 86 15.53 21.07 5.70
N ALA A 87 14.49 20.48 5.10
CA ALA A 87 13.09 20.85 5.36
C ALA A 87 12.55 20.29 6.70
N MET A 88 13.21 19.28 7.27
CA MET A 88 12.77 18.59 8.49
C MET A 88 12.45 19.52 9.68
N PRO A 89 13.30 20.49 10.07
CA PRO A 89 12.99 21.41 11.17
C PRO A 89 11.72 22.25 10.94
N TYR A 90 11.36 22.53 9.69
CA TYR A 90 10.15 23.27 9.36
C TYR A 90 8.90 22.40 9.54
N MET A 91 8.98 21.11 9.20
CA MET A 91 7.91 20.14 9.43
C MET A 91 7.69 19.91 10.92
N ASP A 92 8.78 19.89 11.70
CA ASP A 92 8.77 19.63 13.15
C ASP A 92 7.98 20.66 13.95
N VAL A 93 7.85 21.89 13.43
CA VAL A 93 7.00 22.93 14.03
C VAL A 93 5.57 22.45 14.25
N MET A 94 5.07 21.57 13.39
CA MET A 94 3.76 20.92 13.51
C MET A 94 3.86 19.51 14.09
N LEU A 95 4.80 18.69 13.60
CA LEU A 95 4.81 17.25 13.83
C LEU A 95 5.47 16.82 15.15
N ASP A 96 6.31 17.66 15.74
CA ASP A 96 7.18 17.29 16.88
C ASP A 96 7.03 18.22 18.09
N ARG A 97 5.83 18.77 18.27
CA ARG A 97 5.56 19.73 19.36
C ARG A 97 5.50 19.09 20.75
N THR A 98 5.30 17.78 20.80
CA THR A 98 5.17 16.99 22.02
C THR A 98 5.61 15.56 21.74
N GLU A 99 6.13 14.92 22.78
CA GLU A 99 6.43 13.49 22.85
C GLU A 99 5.22 12.58 22.55
N ALA A 100 3.99 13.08 22.71
CA ALA A 100 2.79 12.34 22.37
C ALA A 100 2.54 12.22 20.84
N GLY A 101 3.26 13.01 20.03
CA GLY A 101 3.08 13.10 18.59
C GLY A 101 1.74 13.75 18.18
N THR A 102 1.32 13.50 16.94
CA THR A 102 0.07 14.02 16.36
C THR A 102 -0.92 12.91 16.05
N THR A 103 -2.21 13.22 16.12
CA THR A 103 -3.29 12.32 15.66
C THR A 103 -4.17 13.01 14.63
N VAL A 104 -4.75 12.22 13.72
CA VAL A 104 -5.70 12.69 12.71
C VAL A 104 -7.09 12.68 13.31
N VAL A 105 -7.78 13.83 13.28
CA VAL A 105 -9.22 13.88 13.56
C VAL A 105 -9.95 13.12 12.46
N GLY A 106 -10.81 12.17 12.85
CA GLY A 106 -11.49 11.30 11.90
C GLY A 106 -12.28 12.06 10.83
N GLY A 107 -12.23 11.54 9.61
CA GLY A 107 -12.91 12.12 8.44
C GLY A 107 -11.94 12.67 7.40
N MET A 108 -11.97 12.10 6.20
CA MET A 108 -11.21 12.57 5.04
C MET A 108 -12.15 13.32 4.10
N GLN A 109 -12.01 14.64 3.99
CA GLN A 109 -12.76 15.42 3.01
C GLN A 109 -12.12 15.23 1.61
N LYS A 110 -12.92 14.86 0.61
CA LYS A 110 -12.49 14.63 -0.77
C LYS A 110 -13.34 15.47 -1.72
N TRP A 111 -12.71 16.21 -2.64
CA TRP A 111 -13.38 17.00 -3.69
C TRP A 111 -12.50 17.09 -4.94
N VAL A 112 -13.07 17.57 -6.05
CA VAL A 112 -12.37 17.67 -7.35
C VAL A 112 -12.26 19.13 -7.76
N ILE A 113 -11.03 19.57 -8.07
CA ILE A 113 -10.75 20.87 -8.68
C ILE A 113 -10.13 20.61 -10.06
N PRO A 114 -10.72 21.09 -11.18
CA PRO A 114 -10.23 20.84 -12.53
C PRO A 114 -9.05 21.76 -12.89
N CYS A 115 -7.93 21.63 -12.17
CA CYS A 115 -6.70 22.38 -12.43
C CYS A 115 -5.47 21.47 -12.39
N ASN A 116 -4.32 21.95 -12.87
CA ASN A 116 -3.07 21.22 -12.71
C ASN A 116 -2.60 21.23 -11.24
N TRP A 117 -2.12 20.09 -10.74
CA TRP A 117 -1.66 19.93 -9.36
C TRP A 117 -0.53 20.88 -8.96
N LYS A 118 0.30 21.33 -9.91
CA LYS A 118 1.41 22.28 -9.65
C LYS A 118 0.95 23.67 -9.19
N PHE A 119 -0.31 24.04 -9.37
CA PHE A 119 -0.82 25.32 -8.86
C PHE A 119 -1.11 25.30 -7.36
N ALA A 120 -1.36 24.11 -6.79
CA ALA A 120 -1.69 23.96 -5.37
C ALA A 120 -0.49 23.57 -4.49
N ALA A 121 0.52 22.92 -5.09
CA ALA A 121 1.79 22.58 -4.44
C ALA A 121 2.69 23.81 -4.29
#